data_AF-A0A7W5PDT8-F1
#
_entry.id   AF-A0A7W5PDT8-F1
#
_cell.length_a   1.000
_cell.length_b   1.000
_cell.length_c   1.000
_cell.angle_alpha   90.00
_cell.angle_beta   90.00
_cell.angle_gamma   90.00
#
_symmetry.space_group_name_H-M   'P 1'
#
loop_
_entity.id
_entity.type
_entity.pdbx_description
1 polymer ?
#
loop_
_entity_poly.entity_id
_entity_poly.type
_entity_poly.pdbx_seq_one_letter_code
_entity_poly.pdbx_strand_id
1 'polypeptide(L)'
;MIALFLRTWGGAFRDAARLVRALPLLVAVMVGLELAQHAVELRVGFFSPDRAVHAAAADHPLRLALGWPKMIALSLVAFAATRRLLAGEAPLRPAAEAMRRHYLWVMALELIPAAIIIHAPAIAAALGVGAGAVLPLRVTTGLALQLAEPALFLWFANAAAGSGGVGPVASAQATRWLYPWALLLMLAARLPLAQLHGRLNLWAVGQTTATQWGLLALDALVVGILALVVPAAQLRAARVIAARRARPLLVDAPAT
;
A
#
# COMPACT_ATOMS: atom_id res chain seq x y z
N MET A 1 -7.65 25.78 1.84
CA MET A 1 -7.33 24.34 1.89
C MET A 1 -7.38 23.64 0.52
N ILE A 2 -8.28 24.02 -0.40
CA ILE A 2 -8.44 23.40 -1.73
C ILE A 2 -7.17 23.50 -2.60
N ALA A 3 -6.59 24.69 -2.78
CA ALA A 3 -5.37 24.84 -3.58
C ALA A 3 -4.19 24.00 -3.04
N LEU A 4 -4.05 23.96 -1.71
CA LEU A 4 -3.07 23.08 -1.05
C LEU A 4 -3.36 21.61 -1.35
N PHE A 5 -4.62 21.17 -1.25
CA PHE A 5 -5.04 19.81 -1.57
C PHE A 5 -4.66 19.43 -3.01
N LEU A 6 -5.07 20.21 -4.00
CA LEU A 6 -4.81 19.93 -5.42
C LEU A 6 -3.32 19.90 -5.74
N ARG A 7 -2.55 20.85 -5.18
CA ARG A 7 -1.09 20.84 -5.30
C ARG A 7 -0.46 19.63 -4.60
N THR A 8 -1.05 19.18 -3.49
CA THR A 8 -0.59 18.01 -2.73
C THR A 8 -0.82 16.73 -3.53
N TRP A 9 -2.05 16.54 -4.00
CA TRP A 9 -2.52 15.43 -4.81
C TRP A 9 -1.76 15.34 -6.14
N GLY A 10 -1.80 16.37 -6.99
CA GLY A 10 -1.14 16.35 -8.30
C GLY A 10 0.39 16.22 -8.17
N GLY A 11 0.97 16.75 -7.10
CA GLY A 11 2.39 16.54 -6.84
C GLY A 11 2.76 15.11 -6.42
N ALA A 12 1.85 14.35 -5.81
CA ALA A 12 2.09 12.93 -5.52
C ALA A 12 2.26 12.10 -6.81
N PHE A 13 1.45 12.37 -7.83
CA PHE A 13 1.61 11.74 -9.15
C PHE A 13 2.90 12.16 -9.86
N ARG A 14 3.30 13.44 -9.74
CA ARG A 14 4.61 13.89 -10.26
C ARG A 14 5.78 13.22 -9.54
N ASP A 15 5.69 13.07 -8.23
CA ASP A 15 6.71 12.38 -7.43
C ASP A 15 6.77 10.90 -7.79
N ALA A 16 5.62 10.23 -7.99
CA ALA A 16 5.57 8.86 -8.50
C ALA A 16 6.21 8.72 -9.90
N ALA A 17 5.93 9.63 -10.83
CA ALA A 17 6.55 9.63 -12.16
C ALA A 17 8.09 9.85 -12.12
N ARG A 18 8.59 10.59 -11.13
CA ARG A 18 10.04 10.69 -10.86
C ARG A 18 10.58 9.37 -10.28
N LEU A 19 9.84 8.74 -9.39
CA LEU A 19 10.22 7.47 -8.78
C LEU A 19 10.24 6.31 -9.77
N VAL A 20 9.34 6.26 -10.74
CA VAL A 20 9.38 5.24 -11.83
C VAL A 20 10.74 5.27 -12.54
N ARG A 21 11.27 6.47 -12.81
CA ARG A 21 12.59 6.63 -13.45
C ARG A 21 13.75 6.39 -12.50
N ALA A 22 13.60 6.73 -11.23
CA ALA A 22 14.66 6.59 -10.23
C ALA A 22 14.79 5.17 -9.67
N LEU A 23 13.70 4.40 -9.67
CA LEU A 23 13.59 3.07 -9.06
C LEU A 23 12.93 2.08 -10.04
N PRO A 24 13.42 1.96 -11.29
CA PRO A 24 12.76 1.13 -12.32
C PRO A 24 12.71 -0.35 -11.92
N LEU A 25 13.73 -0.84 -11.23
CA LEU A 25 13.78 -2.21 -10.75
C LEU A 25 12.68 -2.51 -9.72
N LEU A 26 12.36 -1.57 -8.82
CA LEU A 26 11.30 -1.76 -7.85
C LEU A 26 9.91 -1.80 -8.50
N VAL A 27 9.69 -0.97 -9.52
CA VAL A 27 8.48 -1.04 -10.34
C VAL A 27 8.41 -2.38 -11.05
N ALA A 28 9.49 -2.82 -11.68
CA ALA A 28 9.55 -4.11 -12.38
C ALA A 28 9.27 -5.30 -11.45
N VAL A 29 9.78 -5.27 -10.21
CA VAL A 29 9.50 -6.31 -9.19
C VAL A 29 8.01 -6.33 -8.84
N MET A 30 7.39 -5.17 -8.60
CA MET A 30 5.94 -5.13 -8.30
C MET A 30 5.09 -5.61 -9.46
N VAL A 31 5.41 -5.18 -10.69
CA VAL A 31 4.74 -5.63 -11.91
C VAL A 31 4.90 -7.14 -12.09
N GLY A 32 6.11 -7.66 -11.88
CA GLY A 32 6.40 -9.10 -11.99
C GLY A 32 5.64 -9.95 -10.97
N LEU A 33 5.54 -9.48 -9.72
CA LEU A 33 4.76 -10.17 -8.68
C LEU A 33 3.27 -10.17 -9.00
N GLU A 34 2.72 -9.06 -9.51
CA GLU A 34 1.31 -8.99 -9.92
C GLU A 34 1.03 -9.92 -11.11
N LEU A 35 1.92 -9.94 -12.12
CA LEU A 35 1.82 -10.85 -13.25
C LEU A 35 1.91 -12.32 -12.82
N ALA A 36 2.76 -12.65 -11.84
CA ALA A 36 2.84 -13.99 -11.29
C ALA A 36 1.53 -14.38 -10.58
N GLN A 37 0.89 -13.45 -9.86
CA GLN A 37 -0.43 -13.66 -9.28
C GLN A 37 -1.47 -13.91 -10.36
N HIS A 38 -1.53 -13.08 -11.40
CA HIS A 38 -2.43 -13.24 -12.54
C HIS A 38 -2.25 -14.59 -13.26
N ALA A 39 -1.00 -15.05 -13.41
CA ALA A 39 -0.71 -16.35 -14.01
C ALA A 39 -1.35 -17.50 -13.21
N VAL A 40 -1.26 -17.45 -11.88
CA VAL A 40 -1.90 -18.44 -11.00
C VAL A 40 -3.42 -18.31 -11.07
N GLU A 41 -3.95 -17.08 -11.04
CA GLU A 41 -5.38 -16.79 -11.12
C GLU A 41 -6.03 -17.33 -12.40
N LEU A 42 -5.37 -17.14 -13.55
CA LEU A 42 -5.80 -17.74 -14.81
C LEU A 42 -5.81 -19.26 -14.73
N ARG A 43 -4.75 -19.86 -14.19
CA ARG A 43 -4.61 -21.31 -14.07
C ARG A 43 -5.67 -21.94 -13.17
N VAL A 44 -6.08 -21.26 -12.09
CA VAL A 44 -7.08 -21.78 -11.15
C VAL A 44 -8.51 -21.43 -11.55
N GLY A 45 -8.72 -20.71 -12.67
CA GLY A 45 -10.05 -20.36 -13.17
C GLY A 45 -10.67 -19.13 -12.51
N PHE A 46 -9.88 -18.24 -11.92
CA PHE A 46 -10.38 -17.02 -11.27
C PHE A 46 -11.10 -16.09 -12.24
N PHE A 47 -10.70 -16.06 -13.51
CA PHE A 47 -11.37 -15.26 -14.54
C PHE A 47 -12.44 -16.05 -15.32
N SER A 48 -12.90 -17.18 -14.78
CA SER A 48 -13.99 -17.96 -15.37
C SER A 48 -15.32 -17.19 -15.29
N PRO A 49 -16.16 -17.22 -16.35
CA PRO A 49 -17.53 -16.71 -16.26
C PRO A 49 -18.44 -17.60 -15.40
N ASP A 50 -18.04 -18.85 -15.13
CA ASP A 50 -18.72 -19.73 -14.20
C ASP A 50 -18.46 -19.29 -12.76
N ARG A 51 -19.53 -18.92 -12.06
CA ARG A 51 -19.49 -18.45 -10.67
C ARG A 51 -18.95 -19.50 -9.70
N ALA A 52 -19.22 -20.79 -9.91
CA ALA A 52 -18.74 -21.85 -9.03
C ALA A 52 -17.22 -22.01 -9.17
N VAL A 53 -16.72 -21.99 -10.40
CA VAL A 53 -15.28 -22.01 -10.69
C VAL A 53 -14.59 -20.77 -10.13
N HIS A 54 -15.14 -19.58 -10.38
CA HIS A 54 -14.62 -18.33 -9.82
C HIS A 54 -14.57 -18.35 -8.29
N ALA A 55 -15.64 -18.81 -7.63
CA ALA A 55 -15.71 -18.86 -6.17
C ALA A 55 -14.69 -19.85 -5.57
N ALA A 56 -14.46 -21.00 -6.21
CA ALA A 56 -13.43 -21.95 -5.79
C ALA A 56 -12.00 -21.45 -6.08
N ALA A 57 -11.85 -20.60 -7.09
CA ALA A 57 -10.58 -19.98 -7.48
C ALA A 57 -10.23 -18.76 -6.62
N ALA A 58 -11.22 -17.97 -6.19
CA ALA A 58 -11.15 -17.18 -4.95
C ALA A 58 -10.81 -18.16 -3.81
N ASP A 59 -10.32 -17.82 -2.63
CA ASP A 59 -9.89 -18.82 -1.62
C ASP A 59 -8.88 -19.97 -1.99
N HIS A 60 -8.51 -20.19 -3.26
CA HIS A 60 -7.47 -21.15 -3.66
C HIS A 60 -6.13 -20.85 -2.94
N PRO A 61 -5.51 -21.83 -2.24
CA PRO A 61 -4.33 -21.59 -1.40
C PRO A 61 -3.15 -20.92 -2.10
N LEU A 62 -2.83 -21.35 -3.33
CA LEU A 62 -1.72 -20.76 -4.10
C LEU A 62 -1.96 -19.27 -4.44
N ARG A 63 -3.21 -18.89 -4.80
CA ARG A 63 -3.54 -17.50 -5.11
C ARG A 63 -3.41 -16.64 -3.86
N LEU A 64 -3.90 -17.13 -2.72
CA LEU A 64 -3.77 -16.45 -1.42
C LEU A 64 -2.31 -16.35 -0.96
N ALA A 65 -1.49 -17.39 -1.17
CA ALA A 65 -0.08 -17.40 -0.79
C ALA A 65 0.76 -16.34 -1.51
N LEU A 66 0.43 -16.03 -2.78
CA LEU A 66 1.09 -14.95 -3.53
C LEU A 66 0.81 -13.55 -2.95
N GLY A 67 -0.19 -13.42 -2.08
CA GLY A 67 -0.39 -12.21 -1.29
C GLY A 67 0.81 -11.86 -0.42
N TRP A 68 1.56 -12.83 0.11
CA TRP A 68 2.68 -12.57 1.01
C TRP A 68 3.86 -11.85 0.32
N PRO A 69 4.45 -12.39 -0.77
CA PRO A 69 5.48 -11.68 -1.52
C PRO A 69 5.03 -10.29 -1.97
N LYS A 70 3.78 -10.15 -2.43
CA LYS A 70 3.20 -8.86 -2.87
C LYS A 70 3.17 -7.84 -1.74
N MET A 71 2.71 -8.23 -0.55
CA MET A 71 2.63 -7.31 0.59
C MET A 71 4.01 -6.92 1.13
N ILE A 72 4.95 -7.87 1.21
CA ILE A 72 6.34 -7.58 1.59
C ILE A 72 6.96 -6.60 0.59
N ALA A 73 6.82 -6.88 -0.71
CA ALA A 73 7.35 -6.00 -1.76
C ALA A 73 6.72 -4.61 -1.71
N LEU A 74 5.40 -4.50 -1.47
CA LEU A 74 4.72 -3.22 -1.32
C LEU A 74 5.31 -2.38 -0.19
N SER A 75 5.55 -2.98 0.98
CA SER A 75 6.19 -2.29 2.11
C SER A 75 7.63 -1.88 1.79
N LEU A 76 8.41 -2.72 1.11
CA LEU A 76 9.78 -2.39 0.68
C LEU A 76 9.80 -1.25 -0.35
N VAL A 77 8.84 -1.24 -1.27
CA VAL A 77 8.66 -0.15 -2.22
C VAL A 77 8.28 1.13 -1.50
N ALA A 78 7.35 1.09 -0.55
CA ALA A 78 6.97 2.25 0.25
C ALA A 78 8.16 2.81 1.06
N PHE A 79 8.99 1.94 1.63
CA PHE A 79 10.23 2.32 2.30
C PHE A 79 11.19 3.05 1.36
N ALA A 80 11.53 2.41 0.24
CA ALA A 80 12.50 2.92 -0.72
C ALA A 80 12.01 4.20 -1.40
N ALA A 81 10.74 4.27 -1.79
CA ALA A 81 10.10 5.45 -2.38
C ALA A 81 10.13 6.63 -1.41
N THR A 82 9.67 6.42 -0.17
CA THR A 82 9.67 7.44 0.87
C THR A 82 11.08 7.96 1.14
N ARG A 83 12.06 7.05 1.31
CA ARG A 83 13.46 7.43 1.51
C ARG A 83 14.03 8.19 0.32
N ARG A 84 13.77 7.75 -0.90
CA ARG A 84 14.27 8.41 -2.12
C ARG A 84 13.73 9.84 -2.25
N LEU A 85 12.48 10.06 -1.84
CA LEU A 85 11.85 11.38 -1.81
C LEU A 85 12.27 12.23 -0.60
N LEU A 86 12.71 11.61 0.49
CA LEU A 86 13.24 12.27 1.69
C LEU A 86 14.72 12.63 1.58
N ALA A 87 15.50 11.88 0.80
CA ALA A 87 16.93 12.04 0.60
C ALA A 87 17.34 13.33 -0.14
N GLY A 88 16.50 14.38 -0.10
CA GLY A 88 16.87 15.73 -0.52
C GLY A 88 17.99 16.28 0.35
N GLU A 89 17.67 17.17 1.30
CA GLU A 89 18.67 17.89 2.12
C GLU A 89 18.97 17.25 3.49
N ALA A 90 18.25 16.18 3.87
CA ALA A 90 18.34 15.61 5.22
C ALA A 90 19.34 14.45 5.31
N PRO A 91 20.18 14.40 6.38
CA PRO A 91 20.98 13.22 6.67
C PRO A 91 20.05 12.08 7.13
N LEU A 92 19.95 11.02 6.30
CA LEU A 92 19.18 9.83 6.64
C LEU A 92 20.07 8.80 7.33
N ARG A 93 19.52 8.02 8.28
CA ARG A 93 20.24 6.86 8.81
C ARG A 93 20.49 5.82 7.70
N PRO A 94 21.53 4.98 7.82
CA PRO A 94 21.75 3.86 6.90
C PRO A 94 20.49 3.02 6.73
N ALA A 95 20.23 2.57 5.50
CA ALA A 95 18.97 1.91 5.17
C ALA A 95 18.70 0.66 6.03
N ALA A 96 19.72 -0.16 6.26
CA ALA A 96 19.61 -1.34 7.12
C ALA A 96 19.23 -0.99 8.58
N GLU A 97 19.80 0.10 9.11
CA GLU A 97 19.51 0.57 10.47
C GLU A 97 18.09 1.14 10.59
N ALA A 98 17.71 1.98 9.63
CA ALA A 98 16.36 2.56 9.55
C ALA A 98 15.30 1.46 9.43
N MET A 99 15.57 0.44 8.60
CA MET A 99 14.73 -0.73 8.47
C MET A 99 14.60 -1.46 9.81
N ARG A 100 15.73 -1.91 10.37
CA ARG A 100 15.75 -2.78 11.55
C ARG A 100 15.16 -2.12 12.80
N ARG A 101 15.52 -0.86 13.09
CA ARG A 101 15.10 -0.20 14.33
C ARG A 101 13.72 0.43 14.26
N HIS A 102 13.26 0.83 13.07
CA HIS A 102 12.08 1.68 12.96
C HIS A 102 11.06 1.17 11.95
N TYR A 103 11.47 0.88 10.72
CA TYR A 103 10.51 0.58 9.65
C TYR A 103 9.89 -0.82 9.75
N LEU A 104 10.55 -1.79 10.39
CA LEU A 104 9.96 -3.10 10.67
C LEU A 104 8.64 -3.01 11.45
N TRP A 105 8.45 -1.98 12.30
CA TRP A 105 7.18 -1.76 13.00
C TRP A 105 6.08 -1.23 12.08
N VAL A 106 6.44 -0.44 11.07
CA VAL A 106 5.51 -0.02 10.01
C VAL A 106 5.14 -1.23 9.16
N MET A 107 6.13 -2.05 8.78
CA MET A 107 5.88 -3.31 8.08
C MET A 107 4.97 -4.24 8.89
N ALA A 108 5.19 -4.37 10.19
CA ALA A 108 4.33 -5.19 11.05
C ALA A 108 2.88 -4.67 11.08
N LEU A 109 2.68 -3.35 11.16
CA LEU A 109 1.36 -2.73 11.07
C LEU A 109 0.65 -3.07 9.75
N GLU A 110 1.37 -3.15 8.62
CA GLU A 110 0.81 -3.47 7.31
C GLU A 110 0.59 -4.99 7.13
N LEU A 111 1.54 -5.80 7.60
CA LEU A 111 1.55 -7.26 7.41
C LEU A 111 0.58 -7.99 8.34
N ILE A 112 0.30 -7.49 9.55
CA ILE A 112 -0.68 -8.13 10.45
C ILE A 112 -2.10 -8.10 9.86
N PRO A 113 -2.66 -6.94 9.45
CA PRO A 113 -3.93 -6.88 8.74
C PRO A 113 -3.92 -7.70 7.44
N ALA A 114 -2.81 -7.68 6.69
CA ALA A 114 -2.67 -8.50 5.49
C ALA A 114 -2.79 -10.01 5.80
N ALA A 115 -2.14 -10.47 6.87
CA ALA A 115 -2.24 -11.85 7.33
C ALA A 115 -3.67 -12.21 7.69
N ILE A 116 -4.39 -11.33 8.40
CA ILE A 116 -5.81 -11.54 8.74
C ILE A 116 -6.67 -11.66 7.46
N ILE A 117 -6.43 -10.81 6.45
CA ILE A 117 -7.17 -10.84 5.18
C ILE A 117 -6.89 -12.12 4.39
N ILE A 118 -5.61 -12.49 4.25
CA ILE A 118 -5.15 -13.67 3.52
C ILE A 118 -5.69 -14.94 4.19
N HIS A 119 -5.57 -15.02 5.53
CA HIS A 119 -5.96 -16.19 6.32
C HIS A 119 -7.40 -16.13 6.86
N ALA A 120 -8.23 -15.19 6.39
CA ALA A 120 -9.60 -15.05 6.85
C ALA A 120 -10.43 -16.35 6.81
N PRO A 121 -10.34 -17.22 5.77
CA PRO A 121 -11.01 -18.53 5.79
C PRO A 121 -10.57 -19.43 6.93
N ALA A 122 -9.25 -19.53 7.17
CA ALA A 122 -8.69 -20.35 8.24
C ALA A 122 -9.05 -19.81 9.63
N ILE A 123 -9.03 -18.48 9.80
CA ILE A 123 -9.44 -17.81 11.03
C ILE A 123 -10.93 -18.05 11.30
N ALA A 124 -11.79 -17.89 10.30
CA ALA A 124 -13.23 -18.12 10.45
C ALA A 124 -13.54 -19.59 10.81
N ALA A 125 -12.82 -20.54 10.22
CA ALA A 125 -12.92 -21.96 10.55
C ALA A 125 -12.47 -22.24 12.00
N ALA A 126 -11.32 -21.69 12.42
CA ALA A 126 -10.79 -21.86 13.77
C ALA A 126 -11.68 -21.26 14.86
N LEU A 127 -12.43 -20.21 14.54
CA LEU A 127 -13.39 -19.56 15.44
C LEU A 127 -14.79 -20.17 15.40
N GLY A 128 -15.06 -21.14 14.51
CA GLY A 128 -16.38 -21.77 14.39
C GLY A 128 -17.50 -20.86 13.85
N VAL A 129 -17.16 -19.75 13.19
CA VAL A 129 -18.13 -18.72 12.74
C VAL A 129 -18.61 -18.91 11.29
N GLY A 130 -18.18 -19.99 10.63
CA GLY A 130 -18.60 -20.36 9.26
C GLY A 130 -18.06 -19.46 8.15
N ALA A 131 -18.25 -19.89 6.89
CA ALA A 131 -17.73 -19.19 5.71
C ALA A 131 -18.32 -17.77 5.51
N GLY A 132 -19.51 -17.51 6.05
CA GLY A 132 -20.16 -16.19 5.98
C GLY A 132 -19.37 -15.07 6.68
N ALA A 133 -18.47 -15.41 7.61
CA ALA A 133 -17.64 -14.43 8.31
C ALA A 133 -16.40 -13.98 7.54
N VAL A 134 -16.01 -14.69 6.46
CA VAL A 134 -14.75 -14.42 5.72
C VAL A 134 -14.74 -13.02 5.11
N LEU A 135 -15.79 -12.66 4.36
CA LEU A 135 -15.86 -11.35 3.72
C LEU A 135 -15.96 -10.21 4.76
N PRO A 136 -16.84 -10.28 5.78
CA PRO A 136 -16.85 -9.29 6.86
C PRO A 136 -15.49 -9.10 7.52
N LEU A 137 -14.76 -10.18 7.81
CA LEU A 137 -13.42 -10.10 8.42
C LEU A 137 -12.44 -9.37 7.51
N ARG A 138 -12.40 -9.73 6.22
CA ARG A 138 -11.54 -9.07 5.22
C ARG A 138 -11.86 -7.58 5.09
N VAL A 139 -13.14 -7.25 4.93
CA VAL A 139 -13.62 -5.86 4.73
C VAL A 139 -13.36 -5.02 5.97
N THR A 140 -13.71 -5.51 7.15
CA THR A 140 -13.53 -4.77 8.41
C THR A 140 -12.06 -4.49 8.69
N THR A 141 -11.22 -5.50 8.50
CA THR A 141 -9.77 -5.37 8.71
C THR A 141 -9.14 -4.39 7.71
N GLY A 142 -9.49 -4.51 6.42
CA GLY A 142 -9.00 -3.61 5.38
C GLY A 142 -9.46 -2.16 5.59
N LEU A 143 -10.73 -1.95 5.95
CA LEU A 143 -11.27 -0.63 6.25
C LEU A 143 -10.63 -0.04 7.51
N ALA A 144 -10.42 -0.83 8.56
CA ALA A 144 -9.77 -0.36 9.78
C ALA A 144 -8.36 0.17 9.49
N LEU A 145 -7.55 -0.59 8.73
CA LEU A 145 -6.21 -0.12 8.32
C LEU A 145 -6.30 1.13 7.43
N GLN A 146 -7.18 1.12 6.43
CA GLN A 146 -7.38 2.24 5.51
C GLN A 146 -7.76 3.54 6.22
N LEU A 147 -8.57 3.45 7.28
CA LEU A 147 -9.00 4.58 8.10
C LEU A 147 -7.94 4.98 9.14
N ALA A 148 -7.14 4.05 9.64
CA ALA A 148 -6.07 4.36 10.60
C ALA A 148 -4.86 5.04 9.93
N GLU A 149 -4.50 4.61 8.72
CA GLU A 149 -3.30 5.04 7.98
C GLU A 149 -3.10 6.57 7.93
N PRO A 150 -4.10 7.42 7.61
CA PRO A 150 -3.90 8.87 7.55
C PRO A 150 -3.43 9.52 8.84
N ALA A 151 -3.75 8.95 9.99
CA ALA A 151 -3.25 9.41 11.27
C ALA A 151 -1.76 9.09 11.49
N LEU A 152 -1.19 8.16 10.71
CA LEU A 152 0.12 7.55 10.91
C LEU A 152 1.16 7.98 9.87
N PHE A 153 0.80 8.77 8.86
CA PHE A 153 1.73 9.18 7.78
C PHE A 153 3.01 9.85 8.28
N LEU A 154 2.94 10.63 9.36
CA LEU A 154 4.13 11.27 9.94
C LEU A 154 5.06 10.24 10.59
N TRP A 155 4.51 9.22 11.26
CA TRP A 155 5.29 8.09 11.78
C TRP A 155 5.93 7.29 10.63
N PHE A 156 5.19 6.97 9.57
CA PHE A 156 5.73 6.23 8.42
C PHE A 156 6.93 6.94 7.79
N ALA A 157 6.83 8.26 7.58
CA ALA A 157 7.92 9.06 7.04
C ALA A 157 9.14 9.11 7.97
N ASN A 158 8.94 9.27 9.28
CA ASN A 158 10.04 9.28 10.26
C ASN A 158 10.72 7.91 10.36
N ALA A 159 9.94 6.83 10.40
CA ALA A 159 10.46 5.47 10.43
C ALA A 159 11.29 5.16 9.17
N ALA A 160 10.80 5.55 7.98
CA ALA A 160 11.53 5.35 6.73
C ALA A 160 12.87 6.11 6.71
N ALA A 161 12.90 7.33 7.26
CA ALA A 161 14.14 8.09 7.44
C ALA A 161 15.08 7.53 8.51
N GLY A 162 14.58 6.66 9.38
CA GLY A 162 15.32 6.05 10.48
C GLY A 162 15.30 6.85 11.78
N SER A 163 14.29 7.68 11.99
CA SER A 163 14.07 8.39 13.26
C SER A 163 12.94 7.76 14.06
N GLY A 164 13.20 7.61 15.37
CA GLY A 164 12.18 7.25 16.36
C GLY A 164 11.47 8.47 16.97
N GLY A 165 11.78 9.69 16.52
CA GLY A 165 11.29 10.94 17.14
C GLY A 165 9.77 11.15 17.04
N VAL A 166 9.09 10.43 16.14
CA VAL A 166 7.62 10.44 16.05
C VAL A 166 7.11 9.01 15.96
N GLY A 167 6.61 8.48 17.08
CA GLY A 167 5.86 7.22 17.12
C GLY A 167 4.41 7.34 16.63
N PRO A 168 3.66 6.22 16.59
CA PRO A 168 2.28 6.18 16.07
C PRO A 168 1.33 7.13 16.81
N VAL A 169 1.35 7.13 18.14
CA VAL A 169 0.50 7.99 18.97
C VAL A 169 0.80 9.47 18.72
N ALA A 170 2.09 9.82 18.70
CA ALA A 170 2.53 11.19 18.42
C ALA A 170 2.15 11.64 17.00
N SER A 171 2.15 10.73 16.01
CA SER A 171 1.66 10.99 14.66
C SER A 171 0.16 11.28 14.63
N ALA A 172 -0.65 10.45 15.30
CA ALA A 172 -2.10 10.66 15.36
C ALA A 172 -2.45 11.99 16.04
N GLN A 173 -1.76 12.30 17.15
CA GLN A 173 -1.86 13.58 17.85
C GLN A 173 -1.34 14.78 17.06
N ALA A 174 -0.44 14.59 16.09
CA ALA A 174 -0.03 15.67 15.20
C ALA A 174 -1.08 15.91 14.09
N THR A 175 -1.69 14.83 13.61
CA THR A 175 -2.69 14.88 12.54
C THR A 175 -3.96 15.63 13.00
N ARG A 176 -4.60 15.19 14.10
CA ARG A 176 -5.85 15.80 14.65
C ARG A 176 -6.85 16.21 13.55
N TRP A 177 -7.26 17.48 13.48
CA TRP A 177 -8.22 18.01 12.50
C TRP A 177 -7.70 18.05 11.05
N LEU A 178 -6.43 17.74 10.80
CA LEU A 178 -5.95 17.48 9.43
C LEU A 178 -6.32 16.07 8.96
N TYR A 179 -6.87 15.21 9.83
CA TYR A 179 -7.25 13.84 9.49
C TYR A 179 -8.23 13.76 8.32
N PRO A 180 -9.37 14.50 8.29
CA PRO A 180 -10.28 14.43 7.15
C PRO A 180 -9.61 14.86 5.85
N TRP A 181 -8.73 15.86 5.90
CA TRP A 181 -7.96 16.32 4.75
C TRP A 181 -6.97 15.25 4.26
N ALA A 182 -6.23 14.60 5.18
CA ALA A 182 -5.27 13.54 4.86
C ALA A 182 -5.97 12.29 4.34
N LEU A 183 -7.12 11.93 4.93
CA LEU A 183 -7.98 10.84 4.47
C LEU A 183 -8.48 11.10 3.05
N LEU A 184 -9.07 12.27 2.79
CA LEU A 184 -9.54 12.64 1.45
C LEU A 184 -8.40 12.65 0.43
N LEU A 185 -7.21 13.12 0.82
CA LEU A 185 -6.04 13.12 -0.05
C LEU A 185 -5.61 11.69 -0.41
N MET A 186 -5.57 10.81 0.59
CA MET A 186 -5.23 9.41 0.39
C MET A 186 -6.25 8.70 -0.51
N LEU A 187 -7.54 8.91 -0.27
CA LEU A 187 -8.61 8.37 -1.10
C LEU A 187 -8.50 8.91 -2.54
N ALA A 188 -8.30 10.21 -2.73
CA ALA A 188 -8.17 10.80 -4.06
C ALA A 188 -6.90 10.34 -4.81
N ALA A 189 -5.82 10.01 -4.11
CA ALA A 189 -4.61 9.47 -4.72
C ALA A 189 -4.74 7.97 -5.06
N ARG A 190 -5.38 7.19 -4.17
CA ARG A 190 -5.49 5.73 -4.27
C ARG A 190 -6.65 5.27 -5.15
N LEU A 191 -7.85 5.81 -4.95
CA LEU A 191 -9.09 5.29 -5.54
C LEU A 191 -9.07 5.26 -7.07
N PRO A 192 -8.58 6.27 -7.81
CA PRO A 192 -8.61 6.20 -9.27
C PRO A 192 -7.86 4.99 -9.84
N LEU A 193 -6.66 4.73 -9.31
CA LEU A 193 -5.84 3.59 -9.73
C LEU A 193 -6.36 2.27 -9.18
N ALA A 194 -6.86 2.23 -7.93
CA ALA A 194 -7.47 1.03 -7.36
C ALA A 194 -8.76 0.62 -8.10
N GLN A 195 -9.57 1.59 -8.54
CA GLN A 195 -10.76 1.35 -9.35
C GLN A 195 -10.39 0.89 -10.76
N LEU A 196 -9.33 1.47 -11.36
CA LEU A 196 -8.82 0.99 -12.64
C LEU A 196 -8.35 -0.46 -12.53
N HIS A 197 -7.60 -0.80 -11.49
CA HIS A 197 -7.18 -2.17 -11.20
C HIS A 197 -8.37 -3.15 -11.08
N GLY A 198 -9.35 -2.81 -10.24
CA GLY A 198 -10.55 -3.62 -10.09
C GLY A 198 -11.36 -3.78 -11.38
N ARG A 199 -11.42 -2.74 -12.22
CA ARG A 199 -12.10 -2.80 -13.53
C ARG A 199 -11.37 -3.65 -14.54
N LEU A 200 -10.03 -3.57 -14.62
CA LEU A 200 -9.23 -4.41 -15.52
C LEU A 200 -9.40 -5.89 -15.19
N ASN A 201 -9.40 -6.23 -13.89
CA ASN A 201 -9.70 -7.57 -13.39
C ASN A 201 -11.12 -8.03 -13.79
N LEU A 202 -12.13 -7.18 -13.57
CA LEU A 202 -13.51 -7.49 -13.94
C LEU A 202 -13.67 -7.68 -15.46
N TRP A 203 -13.03 -6.84 -16.26
CA TRP A 203 -13.10 -6.92 -17.72
C TRP A 203 -12.41 -8.15 -18.28
N ALA A 204 -11.45 -8.75 -17.55
CA ALA A 204 -10.77 -9.98 -17.96
C ALA A 204 -11.64 -11.24 -17.80
N VAL A 205 -12.73 -11.17 -17.03
CA VAL A 205 -13.63 -12.31 -16.81
C VAL A 205 -14.27 -12.76 -18.13
N GLY A 206 -14.15 -14.05 -18.46
CA GLY A 206 -14.75 -14.66 -19.65
C GLY A 206 -14.16 -14.23 -21.00
N GLN A 207 -13.08 -13.45 -21.01
CA GLN A 207 -12.41 -13.02 -22.23
C GLN A 207 -11.56 -14.14 -22.86
N THR A 208 -11.16 -13.93 -24.12
CA THR A 208 -10.15 -14.80 -24.77
C THR A 208 -8.80 -14.71 -24.05
N THR A 209 -7.99 -15.77 -24.10
CA THR A 209 -6.68 -15.83 -23.44
C THR A 209 -5.78 -14.63 -23.78
N ALA A 210 -5.76 -14.21 -25.06
CA ALA A 210 -4.96 -13.06 -25.49
C ALA A 210 -5.45 -11.76 -24.87
N THR A 211 -6.77 -11.53 -24.86
CA THR A 211 -7.39 -10.36 -24.24
C THR A 211 -7.17 -10.35 -22.72
N GLN A 212 -7.29 -11.50 -22.06
CA GLN A 212 -7.02 -11.65 -20.62
C GLN A 212 -5.59 -11.21 -20.29
N TRP A 213 -4.59 -11.78 -20.96
CA TRP A 213 -3.19 -11.40 -20.70
C TRP A 213 -2.93 -9.92 -20.99
N GLY A 214 -3.53 -9.34 -22.03
CA GLY A 214 -3.42 -7.91 -22.30
C GLY A 214 -3.97 -7.03 -21.15
N LEU A 215 -5.16 -7.35 -20.66
CA LEU A 215 -5.79 -6.64 -19.53
C LEU A 215 -5.01 -6.81 -18.24
N LEU A 216 -4.53 -8.02 -17.95
CA LEU A 216 -3.80 -8.36 -16.72
C LEU A 216 -2.36 -7.83 -16.71
N ALA A 217 -1.74 -7.68 -17.89
CA ALA A 217 -0.46 -6.99 -18.02
C ALA A 217 -0.62 -5.49 -17.79
N LEU A 218 -1.67 -4.87 -18.33
CA LEU A 218 -1.99 -3.47 -18.04
C LEU A 218 -2.30 -3.27 -16.56
N ASP A 219 -3.03 -4.20 -15.95
CA ASP A 219 -3.33 -4.19 -14.52
C ASP A 219 -2.07 -4.21 -13.65
N ALA A 220 -1.12 -5.10 -13.97
CA ALA A 220 0.15 -5.17 -13.28
C ALA A 220 0.94 -3.86 -13.34
N LEU A 221 0.91 -3.15 -14.48
CA LEU A 221 1.51 -1.82 -14.60
C LEU A 221 0.80 -0.79 -13.71
N VAL A 222 -0.54 -0.83 -13.66
CA VAL A 222 -1.33 0.04 -12.77
C VAL A 222 -0.97 -0.20 -11.30
N VAL A 223 -0.83 -1.45 -10.88
CA VAL A 223 -0.40 -1.81 -9.52
C VAL A 223 1.02 -1.31 -9.22
N GLY A 224 1.95 -1.46 -10.16
CA GLY A 224 3.31 -0.92 -10.03
C GLY A 224 3.34 0.61 -9.85
N ILE A 225 2.48 1.34 -10.56
CA ILE A 225 2.34 2.80 -10.42
C ILE A 225 1.67 3.15 -9.08
N LEU A 226 0.59 2.43 -8.71
CA LEU A 226 -0.13 2.62 -7.46
C LEU A 226 0.81 2.47 -6.25
N ALA A 227 1.71 1.48 -6.29
CA ALA A 227 2.72 1.22 -5.26
C ALA A 227 3.68 2.41 -5.03
N LEU A 228 3.81 3.33 -6.00
CA LEU A 228 4.60 4.57 -5.85
C LEU A 228 3.75 5.79 -5.51
N VAL A 229 2.54 5.90 -6.06
CA VAL A 229 1.63 7.03 -5.81
C VAL A 229 1.21 7.09 -4.34
N VAL A 230 0.90 5.93 -3.74
CA VAL A 230 0.48 5.85 -2.33
C VAL A 230 1.55 6.41 -1.39
N PRO A 231 2.79 5.89 -1.33
CA PRO A 231 3.81 6.43 -0.43
C PRO A 231 4.19 7.88 -0.76
N ALA A 232 4.14 8.30 -2.03
CA ALA A 232 4.33 9.70 -2.39
C ALA A 232 3.24 10.62 -1.80
N ALA A 233 1.98 10.20 -1.85
CA ALA A 233 0.86 10.92 -1.23
C ALA A 233 0.98 10.94 0.30
N GLN A 234 1.33 9.81 0.92
CA GLN A 234 1.60 9.70 2.37
C GLN A 234 2.67 10.70 2.80
N LEU A 235 3.82 10.73 2.12
CA LEU A 235 4.91 11.64 2.46
C LEU A 235 4.54 13.11 2.29
N ARG A 236 3.80 13.45 1.23
CA ARG A 236 3.34 14.83 1.01
C ARG A 236 2.34 15.28 2.07
N ALA A 237 1.44 14.39 2.49
CA ALA A 237 0.56 14.62 3.62
C ALA A 237 1.35 14.82 4.91
N ALA A 238 2.32 13.94 5.19
CA ALA A 238 3.21 14.04 6.34
C ALA A 238 3.95 15.39 6.39
N ARG A 239 4.44 15.89 5.24
CA ARG A 239 5.07 17.22 5.13
C ARG A 239 4.14 18.36 5.50
N VAL A 240 2.88 18.31 5.05
CA VAL A 240 1.88 19.32 5.42
C VAL A 240 1.58 19.26 6.92
N ILE A 241 1.41 18.05 7.47
CA ILE A 241 1.14 17.85 8.91
C ILE A 241 2.32 18.38 9.74
N ALA A 242 3.55 17.99 9.40
CA ALA A 242 4.77 18.46 10.06
C ALA A 242 4.87 19.99 10.08
N ALA A 243 4.74 20.63 8.91
CA ALA A 243 4.84 22.08 8.76
C ALA A 243 3.76 22.85 9.56
N ARG A 244 2.52 22.34 9.59
CA ARG A 244 1.41 22.97 10.32
C ARG A 244 1.48 22.80 11.84
N ARG A 245 2.34 21.90 12.32
CA ARG A 245 2.48 21.55 13.74
C ARG A 245 3.79 22.00 14.35
N ALA A 246 4.64 22.69 13.59
CA ALA A 246 6.01 23.00 13.98
C ALA A 246 6.76 21.75 14.49
N ARG A 247 6.39 20.57 13.97
CA ARG A 247 7.11 19.32 14.24
C ARG A 247 7.99 19.06 13.04
N PRO A 248 9.32 19.09 13.16
CA PRO A 248 10.17 18.77 12.04
C PRO A 248 9.88 17.36 11.56
N LEU A 249 9.81 17.17 10.24
CA LEU A 249 10.16 15.88 9.65
C LEU A 249 11.67 15.73 9.89
N LEU A 250 12.02 15.04 10.98
CA LEU A 250 13.38 14.71 11.45
C LEU A 250 14.19 15.88 12.04
N VAL A 251 14.44 15.87 13.35
CA VAL A 251 15.65 16.43 14.01
C VAL A 251 15.95 15.68 15.34
N ASP A 252 17.24 15.36 15.55
CA ASP A 252 18.05 15.03 16.75
C ASP A 252 17.69 13.86 17.71
N ALA A 253 18.48 12.79 17.61
CA ALA A 253 19.11 12.20 18.78
C ALA A 253 20.48 11.63 18.35
N PRO A 254 21.60 12.00 19.00
CA PRO A 254 22.86 11.28 18.82
C PRO A 254 22.60 9.80 19.10
N ALA A 255 23.21 8.93 18.31
CA ALA A 255 23.22 7.52 18.62
C ALA A 255 23.93 7.33 19.96
N THR A 256 23.15 7.09 21.02
CA THR A 256 23.63 6.40 22.22
C THR A 256 23.73 4.92 21.91
#